data_AF-A0A523WSU6-F1
#
_entry.id   AF-A0A523WSU6-F1
#
_cell.length_a   1.000
_cell.length_b   1.000
_cell.length_c   1.000
_cell.angle_alpha   90.00
_cell.angle_beta   90.00
_cell.angle_gamma   90.00
#
_symmetry.space_group_name_H-M   'P 1'
#
loop_
_entity.id
_entity.type
_entity.pdbx_description
1 polymer ?
#
loop_
_entity_poly.entity_id
_entity_poly.type
_entity_poly.pdbx_seq_one_letter_code
_entity_poly.pdbx_strand_id
1 'polypeptide(L)' 'MRSPIYLLNSLGECYYRLGSEDEALAAWEKSLEINPNQPEIKKKIKAIKK' A
#
# COMPACT_ATOMS: atom_id res chain seq x y z
N MET A 1 -13.92 -12.53 -9.30
CA MET A 1 -14.02 -11.59 -8.16
C MET A 1 -12.87 -10.59 -8.27
N ARG A 2 -13.11 -9.28 -8.12
CA ARG A 2 -12.01 -8.30 -8.00
C ARG A 2 -11.41 -8.47 -6.61
N SER A 3 -10.14 -8.85 -6.51
CA SER A 3 -9.49 -9.00 -5.20
C SER A 3 -9.21 -7.60 -4.60
N PRO A 4 -9.73 -7.29 -3.40
CA PRO A 4 -9.61 -5.95 -2.79
C PRO A 4 -8.15 -5.53 -2.57
N ILE A 5 -7.23 -6.48 -2.45
CA ILE A 5 -5.77 -6.29 -2.36
C ILE A 5 -5.23 -5.45 -3.52
N TYR A 6 -5.63 -5.75 -4.77
CA TYR A 6 -5.10 -5.03 -5.94
C TYR A 6 -5.56 -3.58 -5.94
N LEU A 7 -6.82 -3.30 -5.56
CA LEU A 7 -7.31 -1.93 -5.45
C LEU A 7 -6.56 -1.15 -4.37
N LEU A 8 -6.35 -1.75 -3.18
CA LEU A 8 -5.62 -1.10 -2.10
C LEU A 8 -4.16 -0.82 -2.49
N ASN A 9 -3.51 -1.75 -3.20
CA ASN A 9 -2.15 -1.55 -3.70
C ASN A 9 -2.06 -0.41 -4.72
N SER A 10 -2.98 -0.39 -5.70
CA SER A 10 -3.05 0.67 -6.70
C SER A 10 -3.41 2.02 -6.07
N LEU A 11 -4.31 2.04 -5.09
CA LEU A 11 -4.68 3.25 -4.37
C LEU A 11 -3.49 3.83 -3.61
N GLY A 12 -2.75 3.00 -2.88
CA GLY A 12 -1.54 3.47 -2.19
C GLY A 12 -0.46 3.97 -3.15
N GLU A 13 -0.33 3.34 -4.33
CA GLU A 13 0.56 3.84 -5.39
C GLU A 13 0.11 5.21 -5.92
N CYS A 14 -1.20 5.42 -6.10
CA CYS A 14 -1.73 6.72 -6.51
C CYS A 14 -1.43 7.80 -5.46
N TYR A 15 -1.72 7.54 -4.18
CA TYR A 15 -1.44 8.49 -3.11
C TYR A 15 0.05 8.82 -3.00
N TYR A 16 0.92 7.80 -3.09
CA TYR A 16 2.36 8.00 -3.04
C TYR A 16 2.84 8.91 -4.18
N ARG A 17 2.33 8.72 -5.40
CA ARG A 17 2.65 9.58 -6.56
C ARG A 17 2.13 11.01 -6.43
N LEU A 18 1.09 11.23 -5.62
CA LEU A 18 0.56 12.54 -5.31
C LEU A 18 1.33 13.24 -4.16
N GLY A 19 2.31 12.56 -3.54
CA GLY A 19 3.02 13.06 -2.35
C GLY A 19 2.24 12.90 -1.05
N SER A 20 1.10 12.21 -1.09
CA SER A 20 0.24 11.92 0.05
C SER A 20 0.72 10.63 0.74
N GLU A 21 1.82 10.72 1.47
CA GLU A 21 2.49 9.55 2.05
C GLU A 21 1.67 8.87 3.15
N ASP A 22 0.96 9.62 3.98
CA ASP A 22 0.11 9.08 5.05
C ASP A 22 -1.03 8.21 4.49
N GLU A 23 -1.70 8.68 3.44
CA GLU A 23 -2.76 7.95 2.76
C GLU A 23 -2.22 6.74 1.98
N ALA A 24 -1.01 6.85 1.43
CA ALA A 24 -0.32 5.73 0.79
C ALA A 24 -0.04 4.60 1.78
N LEU A 25 0.50 4.95 2.95
CA LEU A 25 0.74 4.03 4.05
C LEU A 25 -0.56 3.36 4.50
N ALA A 26 -1.63 4.14 4.73
CA ALA A 26 -2.92 3.60 5.17
C ALA A 26 -3.53 2.60 4.17
N ALA A 27 -3.43 2.87 2.87
CA ALA A 27 -3.93 1.95 1.84
C ALA A 27 -3.12 0.65 1.78
N TRP A 28 -1.79 0.75 1.85
CA TRP A 28 -0.89 -0.39 1.83
C TRP A 28 -0.95 -1.24 3.11
N GLU A 29 -1.14 -0.62 4.27
CA GLU A 29 -1.33 -1.33 5.54
C GLU A 29 -2.62 -2.17 5.51
N LYS A 30 -3.74 -1.59 5.07
CA LYS A 30 -4.98 -2.35 4.84
C LYS A 30 -4.81 -3.51 3.86
N SER A 31 -4.00 -3.32 2.82
CA SER A 31 -3.68 -4.42 1.89
C SER A 31 -2.94 -5.56 2.60
N LEU A 32 -1.99 -5.23 3.48
CA LEU A 32 -1.23 -6.20 4.25
C LEU A 32 -2.04 -6.91 5.34
N GLU A 33 -3.07 -6.27 5.89
CA GLU A 33 -4.05 -6.91 6.79
C GLU A 33 -4.80 -8.05 6.08
N ILE A 34 -5.14 -7.88 4.80
CA ILE A 34 -5.84 -8.89 4.01
C ILE A 34 -4.87 -9.98 3.51
N ASN A 35 -3.70 -9.57 3.01
CA ASN A 35 -2.66 -10.49 2.59
C ASN A 35 -1.28 -10.02 3.09
N PRO A 36 -0.76 -10.64 4.15
CA PRO A 36 0.56 -10.30 4.68
C PRO A 36 1.73 -10.66 3.74
N ASN A 37 1.52 -11.50 2.73
CA ASN A 37 2.57 -11.98 1.82
C ASN A 37 2.74 -11.07 0.59
N GLN A 38 3.07 -9.80 0.85
CA GLN A 38 3.30 -8.79 -0.19
C GLN A 38 4.65 -8.09 0.02
N PRO A 39 5.78 -8.73 -0.37
CA PRO A 39 7.11 -8.21 -0.09
C PRO A 39 7.37 -6.83 -0.71
N GLU A 40 6.81 -6.55 -1.88
CA GLU A 40 6.94 -5.23 -2.54
C GLU A 40 6.24 -4.12 -1.75
N ILE A 41 5.05 -4.38 -1.21
CA ILE A 41 4.32 -3.41 -0.39
C ILE A 41 5.07 -3.12 0.92
N LYS A 42 5.63 -4.16 1.56
CA LYS A 42 6.48 -3.99 2.76
C LYS A 42 7.71 -3.14 2.48
N LYS A 43 8.35 -3.30 1.31
CA LYS A 43 9.50 -2.46 0.90
C LYS A 43 9.09 -1.00 0.76
N LYS A 44 7.94 -0.72 0.14
CA LYS A 44 7.43 0.65 -0.04
C LYS A 44 7.15 1.33 1.30
N ILE A 45 6.42 0.66 2.20
CA ILE A 45 6.15 1.18 3.56
C ILE A 45 7.46 1.47 4.30
N LYS A 46 8.44 0.56 4.23
CA LYS A 46 9.75 0.74 4.87
C LYS A 46 10.54 1.91 4.28
N ALA A 47 10.38 2.19 2.99
CA ALA A 47 11.06 3.32 2.34
C ALA A 47 10.50 4.67 2.80
N ILE A 48 9.19 4.75 3.04
CA ILE A 48 8.54 5.98 3.54
C ILE A 48 8.82 6.20 5.03
N LYS A 49 8.74 5.14 5.86
CA LYS A 49 8.90 5.25 7.32
C LYS A 49 10.36 5.38 7.80
N LYS A 50 11.33 5.51 6.89
CA LYS A 50 12.76 5.54 7.21
C LYS A 50 13.27 6.97 7.37
#